data_AF-A0A2G6G0R4-F1
#
_entry.id   AF-A0A2G6G0R4-F1
#
_cell.length_a   1.000
_cell.length_b   1.000
_cell.length_c   1.000
_cell.angle_alpha   90.00
_cell.angle_beta   90.00
_cell.angle_gamma   90.00
#
_symmetry.space_group_name_H-M   'P 1'
#
loop_
_entity.id
_entity.type
_entity.pdbx_description
1 polymer ?
#
loop_
_entity_poly.entity_id
_entity_poly.type
_entity_poly.pdbx_seq_one_letter_code
_entity_poly.pdbx_strand_id
1 'polypeptide(L)'
;MENNQDKKSFSAKFGEMTRSASFPRLIITVFFIFICILAISQGLPFLPLMSDSLVRFGMNAILVLAMVPAIQCGIGPNFGLPIGILTGLLGTILAFQMGFTGWVGLFMAIILALPFTLLAGYLYGLMLNRVKG
;
A
#
# COMPACT_ATOMS: atom_id res chain seq x y z
N MET A 1 26.99 13.38 42.35
CA MET A 1 25.54 13.62 42.48
C MET A 1 24.91 13.99 41.12
N GLU A 2 25.29 13.28 40.04
CA GLU A 2 25.05 13.72 38.63
C GLU A 2 24.15 12.75 37.83
N ASN A 3 23.76 11.60 38.40
CA ASN A 3 23.06 10.51 37.69
C ASN A 3 21.51 10.55 37.79
N ASN A 4 20.94 11.54 38.48
CA ASN A 4 19.50 11.57 38.82
C ASN A 4 18.68 12.65 38.09
N GLN A 5 19.33 13.53 37.33
CA GLN A 5 18.67 14.58 36.52
C GLN A 5 18.30 14.08 35.12
N ASP A 6 19.14 13.25 34.49
CA ASP A 6 18.92 12.71 33.14
C ASP A 6 17.72 11.74 33.07
N LYS A 7 17.58 10.85 34.06
CA LYS A 7 16.44 9.91 34.12
C LYS A 7 15.09 10.61 34.30
N LYS A 8 15.04 11.74 35.01
CA LYS A 8 13.80 12.51 35.19
C LYS A 8 13.43 13.30 33.94
N SER A 9 14.41 13.86 33.23
CA SER A 9 14.19 14.58 31.97
C SER A 9 13.68 13.66 30.85
N PHE A 10 14.25 12.45 30.74
CA PHE A 10 13.83 11.45 29.75
C PHE A 10 12.45 10.86 30.06
N SER A 11 12.16 10.61 31.34
CA SER A 11 10.87 10.06 31.79
C SER A 11 9.73 11.10 31.71
N ALA A 12 10.01 12.37 31.99
CA ALA A 12 9.03 13.46 31.87
C ALA A 12 8.64 13.74 30.41
N LYS A 13 9.60 13.66 29.47
CA LYS A 13 9.31 13.78 28.02
C LYS A 13 8.42 12.66 27.49
N PHE A 14 8.57 11.44 28.02
CA PHE A 14 7.70 10.31 27.66
C PHE A 14 6.27 10.46 28.22
N GLY A 15 6.13 11.06 29.42
CA GLY A 15 4.85 11.35 30.07
C GLY A 15 4.03 12.46 29.39
N GLU A 16 4.66 13.46 28.78
CA GLU A 16 3.94 14.51 28.03
C GLU A 16 3.58 14.09 26.60
N MET A 17 4.41 13.27 25.94
CA MET A 17 4.11 12.78 24.58
C MET A 17 2.97 11.74 24.54
N THR A 18 2.68 11.08 25.66
CA THR A 18 1.61 10.08 25.78
C THR A 18 0.22 10.70 25.99
N ARG A 19 0.12 11.98 26.38
CA ARG A 19 -1.16 12.62 26.71
C ARG A 19 -1.91 13.18 25.48
N SER A 20 -1.23 13.31 24.34
CA SER A 20 -1.79 13.77 23.05
C SER A 20 -1.76 12.70 21.96
N ALA A 21 -1.21 11.52 22.24
CA ALA A 21 -1.16 10.42 21.28
C ALA A 21 -2.50 9.68 21.24
N SER A 22 -3.25 9.83 20.16
CA SER A 22 -4.43 9.01 19.88
C SER A 22 -4.07 7.52 20.05
N PHE A 23 -4.87 6.74 20.78
CA PHE A 23 -4.70 5.28 20.99
C PHE A 23 -4.11 4.49 19.80
N PRO A 24 -4.51 4.75 18.54
CA PRO A 24 -3.92 4.09 17.37
C PRO A 24 -2.40 4.25 17.24
N ARG A 25 -1.87 5.43 17.59
CA ARG A 25 -0.43 5.73 17.45
C ARG A 25 0.41 4.90 18.42
N LEU A 26 -0.06 4.71 19.65
CA LEU A 26 0.63 3.87 20.64
C LEU A 26 0.68 2.41 20.20
N ILE A 27 -0.44 1.87 19.69
CA ILE A 27 -0.50 0.50 19.18
C ILE A 27 0.50 0.30 18.04
N ILE A 28 0.57 1.23 17.09
CA ILE A 28 1.51 1.18 15.96
C ILE A 28 2.95 1.24 16.44
N THR A 29 3.29 2.13 17.38
CA THR A 29 4.66 2.24 17.91
C THR A 29 5.10 0.97 18.61
N VAL A 30 4.24 0.38 19.45
CA VAL A 30 4.55 -0.89 20.13
C VAL A 30 4.73 -2.02 19.12
N PHE A 31 3.84 -2.10 18.13
CA PHE A 31 3.92 -3.11 17.06
C PHE A 31 5.18 -2.94 16.20
N PHE A 32 5.58 -1.70 15.92
CA PHE A 32 6.80 -1.40 15.18
C PHE A 32 8.06 -1.84 15.94
N ILE A 33 8.15 -1.52 17.23
CA ILE A 33 9.24 -2.00 18.10
C ILE A 33 9.29 -3.54 18.12
N PHE A 34 8.13 -4.20 18.19
CA PHE A 34 8.05 -5.66 18.16
C PHE A 34 8.60 -6.23 16.84
N ILE A 35 8.24 -5.65 15.69
CA ILE A 35 8.78 -6.04 14.38
C ILE A 35 10.28 -5.77 14.29
N CYS A 36 10.80 -4.67 14.85
CA CYS A 36 12.24 -4.41 14.86
C CYS A 36 13.03 -5.47 15.62
N ILE A 37 12.51 -5.95 16.76
CA ILE A 37 13.14 -7.04 17.53
C ILE A 37 13.15 -8.34 16.70
N LEU A 38 12.04 -8.65 16.03
CA LEU A 38 11.96 -9.80 15.13
C LEU A 38 12.93 -9.67 13.95
N ALA A 39 13.06 -8.48 13.36
CA ALA A 39 13.97 -8.23 12.24
C ALA A 39 15.44 -8.44 12.61
N ILE A 40 15.84 -8.01 13.82
CA ILE A 40 17.19 -8.28 14.37
C ILE A 40 17.38 -9.78 14.59
N SER A 41 16.37 -10.48 15.13
CA SER A 41 16.42 -11.93 15.33
C SER A 41 16.54 -12.73 14.02
N GLN A 42 16.00 -12.20 12.91
CA GLN A 42 16.11 -12.81 11.58
C GLN A 42 17.40 -12.41 10.84
N GLY A 43 18.26 -11.59 11.45
CA GLY A 43 19.54 -11.17 10.85
C GLY A 43 19.40 -10.31 9.60
N LEU A 44 18.27 -9.61 9.43
CA LEU A 44 18.03 -8.83 8.21
C LEU A 44 18.98 -7.61 8.14
N PRO A 45 19.61 -7.35 6.98
CA PRO A 45 20.49 -6.21 6.84
C PRO A 45 19.70 -4.90 6.92
N PHE A 46 20.19 -3.95 7.72
CA PHE A 46 19.50 -2.68 8.02
C PHE A 46 19.27 -1.81 6.76
N LEU A 47 20.16 -1.90 5.78
CA LEU A 47 20.10 -1.12 4.54
C LEU A 47 18.88 -1.48 3.66
N PRO A 48 18.63 -2.76 3.30
CA PRO A 48 17.41 -3.14 2.59
C PRO A 48 16.14 -2.93 3.41
N LEU A 49 16.15 -3.10 4.74
CA LEU A 49 14.97 -2.76 5.57
C LEU A 49 14.56 -1.29 5.46
N MET A 50 15.54 -0.39 5.46
CA MET A 50 15.30 1.04 5.24
C MET A 50 14.84 1.32 3.81
N SER A 51 15.47 0.70 2.81
CA SER A 51 15.08 0.83 1.40
C SER A 51 13.65 0.34 1.15
N ASP A 52 13.29 -0.83 1.68
CA ASP A 52 11.95 -1.40 1.56
C ASP A 52 10.89 -0.54 2.25
N SER A 53 11.22 0.02 3.43
CA SER A 53 10.35 0.95 4.14
C SER A 53 10.12 2.23 3.32
N LEU A 54 11.19 2.77 2.73
CA LEU A 54 11.15 3.97 1.90
C LEU A 54 10.35 3.75 0.60
N VAL A 55 10.58 2.64 -0.09
CA VAL A 55 9.85 2.25 -1.30
C VAL A 55 8.37 2.06 -0.99
N ARG A 56 8.05 1.41 0.14
CA ARG A 56 6.67 1.20 0.58
C ARG A 56 5.99 2.53 0.94
N PHE A 57 6.73 3.46 1.57
CA PHE A 57 6.24 4.81 1.83
C PHE A 57 5.98 5.58 0.53
N GLY A 58 6.91 5.52 -0.44
CA GLY A 58 6.77 6.14 -1.74
C GLY A 58 5.58 5.61 -2.54
N MET A 59 5.42 4.29 -2.61
CA MET A 59 4.29 3.66 -3.29
C MET A 59 2.96 4.06 -2.65
N ASN A 60 2.87 4.02 -1.32
CA ASN A 60 1.64 4.39 -0.60
C ASN A 60 1.30 5.88 -0.76
N ALA A 61 2.30 6.76 -0.86
CA ALA A 61 2.09 8.18 -1.13
C ALA A 61 1.48 8.42 -2.52
N ILE A 62 2.00 7.74 -3.55
CA ILE A 62 1.47 7.82 -4.92
C ILE A 62 0.05 7.25 -4.99
N LEU A 63 -0.19 6.10 -4.35
CA LEU A 63 -1.50 5.49 -4.27
C LEU A 63 -2.50 6.43 -3.58
N VAL A 64 -2.11 7.11 -2.50
CA VAL A 64 -2.94 8.13 -1.84
C VAL A 64 -3.31 9.28 -2.76
N LEU A 65 -2.38 9.78 -3.59
CA LEU A 65 -2.68 10.82 -4.58
C LEU A 65 -3.70 10.31 -5.62
N ALA A 66 -3.57 9.07 -6.07
CA ALA A 66 -4.55 8.42 -6.95
C ALA A 66 -5.90 8.18 -6.27
N MET A 67 -5.94 8.13 -4.93
CA MET A 67 -7.15 7.93 -4.12
C MET A 67 -7.94 9.21 -3.85
N VAL A 68 -7.36 10.41 -4.00
CA VAL A 68 -8.07 11.69 -3.75
C VAL A 68 -9.43 11.78 -4.46
N PRO A 69 -9.58 11.41 -5.75
CA PRO A 69 -10.89 11.41 -6.43
C PRO A 69 -11.84 10.36 -5.85
N ALA A 70 -11.34 9.18 -5.48
CA ALA A 70 -12.14 8.09 -4.92
C ALA A 70 -12.72 8.49 -3.55
N ILE A 71 -11.89 9.09 -2.68
CA ILE A 71 -12.29 9.61 -1.37
C ILE A 71 -13.36 10.70 -1.52
N GLN A 72 -13.22 11.59 -2.51
CA GLN A 72 -14.22 12.64 -2.79
C GLN A 72 -15.57 12.08 -3.24
N CYS A 73 -15.62 10.90 -3.87
CA CYS A 73 -16.87 10.24 -4.25
C CYS A 73 -17.44 9.33 -3.14
N GLY A 74 -16.81 9.29 -1.96
CA GLY A 74 -17.21 8.40 -0.86
C GLY A 74 -16.99 6.91 -1.14
N ILE A 75 -16.23 6.56 -2.18
CA ILE A 75 -15.92 5.17 -2.51
C ILE A 75 -14.57 4.74 -1.91
N GLY A 76 -14.43 3.46 -1.65
CA GLY A 76 -13.21 2.83 -1.17
C GLY A 76 -11.96 3.18 -2.02
N PRO A 77 -10.83 3.51 -1.39
CA PRO A 77 -9.65 4.02 -2.09
C PRO A 77 -8.99 3.00 -3.04
N ASN A 78 -9.22 1.70 -2.85
CA ASN A 78 -8.51 0.64 -3.56
C ASN A 78 -9.31 0.02 -4.73
N PHE A 79 -10.43 0.62 -5.16
CA PHE A 79 -11.32 -0.02 -6.14
C PHE A 79 -10.72 -0.22 -7.54
N GLY A 80 -9.66 0.51 -7.90
CA GLY A 80 -8.96 0.30 -9.17
C GLY A 80 -8.14 -0.99 -9.24
N LEU A 81 -7.60 -1.46 -8.11
CA LEU A 81 -6.72 -2.63 -8.06
C LEU A 81 -7.47 -3.95 -8.38
N PRO A 82 -8.67 -4.22 -7.80
CA PRO A 82 -9.48 -5.36 -8.19
C PRO A 82 -9.84 -5.36 -9.67
N ILE A 83 -10.23 -4.20 -10.23
CA ILE A 83 -10.63 -4.10 -11.65
C ILE A 83 -9.46 -4.51 -12.56
N GLY A 84 -8.26 -3.98 -12.31
CA GLY A 84 -7.07 -4.33 -13.09
C GLY A 84 -6.66 -5.80 -12.95
N ILE A 85 -6.77 -6.37 -11.75
CA ILE A 85 -6.49 -7.79 -11.51
C ILE A 85 -7.49 -8.67 -12.25
N LEU A 86 -8.79 -8.33 -12.20
CA LEU A 86 -9.87 -9.05 -12.88
C LEU A 86 -9.69 -9.05 -14.41
N THR A 87 -9.41 -7.89 -15.02
CA THR A 87 -9.22 -7.81 -16.47
C THR A 87 -7.91 -8.46 -16.93
N GLY A 88 -6.86 -8.43 -16.11
CA GLY A 88 -5.61 -9.16 -16.37
C GLY A 88 -5.79 -10.67 -16.30
N LEU A 89 -6.49 -11.17 -15.28
CA LEU A 89 -6.87 -12.58 -15.18
C LEU A 89 -7.76 -13.01 -16.35
N LEU A 90 -8.71 -12.17 -16.75
CA LEU A 90 -9.54 -12.41 -17.93
C LEU A 90 -8.69 -12.60 -19.19
N GLY A 91 -7.77 -11.68 -19.49
CA GLY A 91 -6.88 -11.81 -20.65
C GLY A 91 -5.96 -13.02 -20.57
N THR A 92 -5.53 -13.40 -19.37
CA THR A 92 -4.75 -14.62 -19.13
C THR A 92 -5.57 -15.87 -19.46
N ILE A 93 -6.81 -15.94 -18.99
CA ILE A 93 -7.72 -17.07 -19.29
C ILE A 93 -8.03 -17.14 -20.78
N LEU A 94 -8.23 -15.99 -21.44
CA LEU A 94 -8.48 -15.93 -22.89
C LEU A 94 -7.29 -16.43 -23.70
N ALA A 95 -6.06 -16.01 -23.37
CA ALA A 95 -4.86 -16.51 -24.01
C ALA A 95 -4.68 -18.03 -23.82
N PHE A 96 -5.02 -18.54 -22.63
CA PHE A 96 -5.00 -19.96 -22.31
C PHE A 96 -6.03 -20.75 -23.12
N GLN A 97 -7.26 -20.23 -23.24
CA GLN A 97 -8.34 -20.82 -24.06
C GLN A 97 -7.94 -20.93 -25.54
N MET A 98 -7.18 -19.96 -26.06
CA MET A 98 -6.68 -19.95 -27.43
C MET A 98 -5.47 -20.87 -27.66
N GLY A 99 -4.99 -21.56 -26.62
CA GLY A 99 -3.89 -22.52 -26.72
C GLY A 99 -2.49 -21.90 -26.73
N PHE A 100 -2.36 -20.60 -26.45
CA PHE A 100 -1.05 -19.96 -26.36
C PHE A 100 -0.39 -20.29 -25.02
N THR A 101 0.81 -20.89 -25.07
CA THR A 101 1.57 -21.32 -23.88
C THR A 101 2.96 -20.70 -23.85
N GLY A 102 3.60 -20.74 -22.67
CA GLY A 102 4.93 -20.17 -22.45
C GLY A 102 4.98 -18.65 -22.62
N TRP A 103 6.13 -18.14 -23.07
CA TRP A 103 6.36 -16.69 -23.24
C TRP A 103 5.40 -16.04 -24.24
N VAL A 104 4.99 -16.76 -25.29
CA VAL A 104 4.03 -16.26 -26.29
C VAL A 104 2.65 -16.08 -25.66
N GLY A 105 2.23 -17.00 -24.79
CA GLY A 105 0.98 -16.90 -24.03
C GLY A 105 0.93 -15.66 -23.13
N LEU A 106 2.05 -15.28 -22.52
CA LEU A 106 2.15 -14.07 -21.69
C LEU A 106 1.93 -12.79 -22.51
N PHE A 107 2.58 -12.66 -23.67
CA PHE A 107 2.39 -11.48 -24.52
C PHE A 107 0.96 -11.42 -25.08
N MET A 108 0.40 -12.56 -25.50
CA MET A 108 -0.98 -12.62 -25.95
C MET A 108 -1.97 -12.29 -24.85
N ALA A 109 -1.73 -12.74 -23.61
CA ALA A 109 -2.56 -12.37 -22.45
C ALA A 109 -2.58 -10.87 -22.19
N ILE A 110 -1.42 -10.21 -22.29
CA ILE A 110 -1.32 -8.75 -22.11
C ILE A 110 -2.08 -8.03 -23.24
N ILE A 111 -1.85 -8.41 -24.49
CA ILE A 111 -2.52 -7.80 -25.65
C ILE A 111 -4.04 -7.97 -25.55
N LEU A 112 -4.51 -9.15 -25.16
CA LEU A 112 -5.92 -9.44 -24.97
C LEU A 112 -6.49 -8.70 -23.76
N ALA A 113 -5.75 -8.56 -22.66
CA ALA A 113 -6.20 -7.84 -21.45
C ALA A 113 -6.29 -6.31 -21.64
N LEU A 114 -5.43 -5.72 -22.48
CA LEU A 114 -5.37 -4.27 -22.70
C LEU A 114 -6.71 -3.64 -23.11
N PRO A 115 -7.44 -4.12 -24.14
CA PRO A 115 -8.72 -3.51 -24.54
C PRO A 115 -9.76 -3.61 -23.43
N PHE A 116 -9.85 -4.75 -22.74
CA PHE A 116 -10.79 -4.90 -21.62
C PHE A 116 -10.44 -3.97 -20.45
N THR A 117 -9.14 -3.83 -20.14
CA THR A 117 -8.66 -2.98 -19.04
C THR A 117 -8.91 -1.50 -19.33
N LEU A 118 -8.63 -1.04 -20.56
CA LEU A 118 -8.88 0.34 -20.98
C LEU A 118 -10.37 0.66 -20.94
N LEU A 119 -11.22 -0.24 -21.44
CA LEU A 119 -12.67 -0.05 -21.44
C LEU A 119 -13.22 0.01 -20.00
N ALA A 120 -12.86 -0.96 -19.16
CA ALA A 120 -13.29 -1.03 -17.77
C ALA A 120 -12.80 0.18 -16.96
N GLY A 121 -11.55 0.60 -17.15
CA GLY A 121 -10.97 1.77 -16.50
C GLY A 121 -11.66 3.08 -16.92
N TYR A 122 -12.00 3.22 -18.21
CA TYR A 122 -12.74 4.38 -18.71
C TYR A 122 -14.16 4.45 -18.14
N LEU A 123 -14.89 3.33 -18.16
CA LEU A 123 -16.23 3.23 -17.55
C LEU A 123 -16.19 3.57 -16.06
N TYR A 124 -15.19 3.04 -15.34
CA TYR A 124 -14.98 3.34 -13.92
C TYR A 124 -14.76 4.85 -13.70
N GLY A 125 -13.87 5.48 -14.48
CA GLY A 125 -13.66 6.94 -14.40
C GLY A 125 -14.92 7.76 -14.70
N LEU A 126 -15.72 7.33 -15.67
CA LEU A 126 -16.99 7.96 -16.01
C LEU A 126 -18.02 7.83 -14.87
N MET A 127 -18.09 6.67 -14.22
CA MET A 127 -18.94 6.48 -13.04
C MET A 127 -18.51 7.40 -11.89
N LEU A 128 -17.22 7.51 -11.62
CA LEU A 128 -16.72 8.44 -10.60
C LEU A 128 -17.16 9.88 -10.88
N ASN A 129 -17.07 10.31 -12.14
CA ASN A 129 -17.46 11.66 -12.52
C ASN A 129 -18.96 11.93 -12.33
N ARG A 130 -19.81 10.90 -12.35
CA ARG A 130 -21.25 11.00 -12.08
C ARG A 130 -21.60 10.98 -10.58
N VAL A 131 -20.80 10.30 -9.77
CA VAL A 131 -21.02 10.17 -8.31
C VAL A 131 -20.42 11.36 -7.56
N LYS A 132 -19.44 12.07 -8.15
CA LYS A 132 -18.79 13.26 -7.60
C LYS A 132 -19.65 14.55 -7.65
N GLY A 133 -20.96 14.41 -7.87
CA GLY A 133 -21.94 15.50 -7.89
C GLY A 133 -22.54 15.74 -6.53
#